data_AF-A0A974SDV7-F1
#
_entry.id   AF-A0A974SDV7-F1
#
_cell.length_a   1.000
_cell.length_b   1.000
_cell.length_c   1.000
_cell.angle_alpha   90.00
_cell.angle_beta   90.00
_cell.angle_gamma   90.00
#
_symmetry.space_group_name_H-M   'P 1'
#
loop_
_entity.id
_entity.type
_entity.pdbx_description
1 polymer ?
#
loop_
_entity_poly.entity_id
_entity_poly.type
_entity_poly.pdbx_seq_one_letter_code
_entity_poly.pdbx_strand_id
1 'polypeptide(L)'
;MIEPDGTVHHVPTRFVLQNGEYAAVISSLTNSTYAIVSHPVEFKDMAGHWAKAAVDDLGARLVVNGSGNGFFLPDRGITRAEFAAVLVRGLGLQAASGTSPSTDVSSSDWYSSAIQTASRHQLITGFEDGSFRPDDSITREQAMTMLAQAMQLTGLASEVSISPADLMKKFTDADQASAWALDSIAASLQAGLITGRSGTGLAPQSHVTRAEVAVLLQRLLQKSGLI
;
A
#
# COMPACT_ATOMS: atom_id res chain seq x y z
N MET A 1 12.01 10.53 -8.22
CA MET A 1 13.39 10.12 -8.58
C MET A 1 13.45 9.92 -10.07
N ILE A 2 14.55 10.32 -10.70
CA ILE A 2 14.83 10.08 -12.12
C ILE A 2 15.90 8.99 -12.18
N GLU A 3 15.58 7.88 -12.82
CA GLU A 3 16.51 6.77 -13.09
C GLU A 3 17.46 7.12 -14.25
N PRO A 4 18.61 6.41 -14.40
CA PRO A 4 19.54 6.64 -15.51
C PRO A 4 18.93 6.52 -16.90
N ASP A 5 17.85 5.75 -17.05
CA ASP A 5 17.11 5.57 -18.31
C ASP A 5 16.03 6.66 -18.55
N GLY A 6 15.91 7.61 -17.63
CA GLY A 6 14.92 8.70 -17.67
C GLY A 6 13.56 8.34 -17.07
N THR A 7 13.37 7.11 -16.59
CA THR A 7 12.13 6.71 -15.91
C THR A 7 11.95 7.50 -14.62
N VAL A 8 10.71 7.94 -14.36
CA VAL A 8 10.37 8.69 -13.15
C VAL A 8 9.58 7.81 -12.19
N HIS A 9 10.03 7.79 -10.93
CA HIS A 9 9.35 7.09 -9.85
C HIS A 9 8.95 8.05 -8.72
N HIS A 10 7.84 7.74 -8.06
CA HIS A 10 7.44 8.35 -6.81
C HIS A 10 8.57 8.24 -5.79
N VAL A 11 8.80 9.32 -5.05
CA VAL A 11 9.54 9.28 -3.79
C VAL A 11 8.67 10.01 -2.77
N PRO A 12 8.40 9.41 -1.60
CA PRO A 12 7.72 10.08 -0.50
C PRO A 12 8.18 11.52 -0.32
N THR A 13 7.24 12.43 -0.50
CA THR A 13 7.50 13.87 -0.48
C THR A 13 6.32 14.57 0.15
N ARG A 14 6.60 15.35 1.20
CA ARG A 14 5.65 16.30 1.81
C ARG A 14 6.13 17.74 1.62
N PHE A 15 5.20 18.67 1.53
CA PHE A 15 5.51 20.10 1.46
C PHE A 15 5.30 20.75 2.82
N VAL A 16 6.27 21.53 3.28
CA VAL A 16 6.20 22.26 4.55
C VAL A 16 6.45 23.73 4.29
N LEU A 17 5.76 24.59 5.04
CA LEU A 17 6.04 26.03 5.04
C LEU A 17 7.16 26.29 6.05
N GLN A 18 8.33 26.72 5.58
CA GLN A 18 9.46 27.10 6.41
C GLN A 18 9.86 28.53 6.06
N ASN A 19 9.87 29.41 7.05
CA ASN A 19 10.25 30.82 6.90
C ASN A 19 9.49 31.58 5.79
N GLY A 20 8.23 31.21 5.54
CA GLY A 20 7.39 31.81 4.49
C GLY A 20 7.59 31.22 3.10
N GLU A 21 8.46 30.22 2.93
CA GLU A 21 8.69 29.52 1.67
C GLU A 21 8.26 28.05 1.77
N TYR A 22 7.76 27.49 0.66
CA TYR A 22 7.46 26.07 0.58
C TYR A 22 8.74 25.27 0.34
N ALA A 23 9.04 24.34 1.23
CA ALA A 23 10.11 23.36 1.07
C ALA A 23 9.52 21.97 0.81
N ALA A 24 10.11 21.25 -0.14
CA ALA A 24 9.84 19.83 -0.36
C ALA A 24 10.73 18.99 0.54
N VAL A 25 10.14 18.22 1.44
CA VAL A 25 10.85 17.26 2.30
C VAL A 25 10.72 15.88 1.66
N ILE A 26 11.84 15.40 1.12
CA ILE A 26 11.93 14.10 0.46
C ILE A 26 12.38 13.05 1.48
N SER A 27 11.65 11.95 1.59
CA SER A 27 12.03 10.79 2.39
C SER A 27 12.44 9.65 1.47
N SER A 28 13.73 9.30 1.48
CA SER A 28 14.30 8.28 0.61
C SER A 28 15.32 7.44 1.37
N LEU A 29 15.41 6.16 1.02
CA LEU A 29 16.43 5.23 1.54
C LEU A 29 17.72 5.24 0.70
N THR A 30 17.75 6.03 -0.38
CA THR A 30 18.82 6.06 -1.37
C THR A 30 19.17 7.50 -1.71
N ASN A 31 20.32 7.72 -2.34
CA ASN A 31 20.71 9.01 -2.90
C ASN A 31 20.53 8.97 -4.41
N SER A 32 19.71 9.87 -4.96
CA SER A 32 19.43 9.97 -6.39
C SER A 32 19.18 11.41 -6.84
N THR A 33 18.96 11.59 -8.15
CA THR A 33 18.43 12.83 -8.70
C THR A 33 16.92 12.91 -8.46
N TYR A 34 16.47 14.02 -7.87
CA TYR A 34 15.06 14.30 -7.62
C TYR A 34 14.58 15.48 -8.47
N ALA A 35 13.34 15.40 -8.94
CA ALA A 35 12.65 16.48 -9.60
C ALA A 35 11.24 16.60 -9.00
N ILE A 36 10.77 17.84 -8.85
CA ILE A 36 9.37 18.11 -8.49
C ILE A 36 8.57 18.10 -9.80
N VAL A 37 7.61 17.19 -9.89
CA VAL A 37 6.77 17.01 -11.07
C VAL A 37 5.33 17.36 -10.73
N SER A 38 4.70 18.18 -11.57
CA SER A 38 3.26 18.40 -11.53
C SER A 38 2.60 17.47 -12.55
N HIS A 39 1.85 16.48 -12.06
CA HIS A 39 1.18 15.49 -12.90
C HIS A 39 -0.27 15.32 -12.44
N PRO A 40 -1.20 16.25 -12.74
CA PRO A 40 -2.59 16.06 -12.38
C PRO A 40 -3.16 14.85 -13.13
N VAL A 41 -3.78 13.92 -12.40
CA VAL A 41 -4.42 12.73 -12.95
C VAL A 41 -5.87 12.71 -12.51
N GLU A 42 -6.76 12.44 -13.46
CA GLU A 42 -8.17 12.18 -13.20
C GLU A 42 -8.63 10.97 -14.03
N PHE A 43 -9.55 10.20 -13.46
CA PHE A 43 -10.17 9.06 -14.14
C PHE A 43 -11.68 9.27 -14.28
N LYS A 44 -12.22 8.86 -15.44
CA LYS A 44 -13.62 9.09 -15.84
C LYS A 44 -14.62 8.44 -14.88
N ASP A 45 -14.30 7.25 -14.41
CA ASP A 45 -15.10 6.42 -13.50
C ASP A 45 -14.93 6.78 -12.01
N MET A 46 -14.15 7.82 -11.70
CA MET A 46 -14.01 8.33 -10.33
C MET A 46 -14.92 9.51 -10.04
N ALA A 47 -15.65 10.05 -11.03
CA ALA A 47 -16.58 11.16 -10.81
C ALA A 47 -17.67 10.77 -9.80
N GLY A 48 -17.73 11.49 -8.67
CA GLY A 48 -18.66 11.20 -7.57
C GLY A 48 -18.31 9.98 -6.71
N HIS A 49 -17.22 9.27 -7.02
CA HIS A 49 -16.80 8.09 -6.26
C HIS A 49 -16.11 8.50 -4.94
N TRP A 50 -16.44 7.82 -3.85
CA TRP A 50 -15.97 8.16 -2.49
C TRP A 50 -14.44 8.15 -2.35
N ALA A 51 -13.75 7.31 -3.14
CA ALA A 51 -12.29 7.21 -3.15
C ALA A 51 -11.58 8.20 -4.10
N LYS A 52 -12.30 9.09 -4.80
CA LYS A 52 -11.73 9.98 -5.84
C LYS A 52 -10.51 10.75 -5.34
N ALA A 53 -10.63 11.41 -4.20
CA ALA A 53 -9.53 12.22 -3.66
C ALA A 53 -8.25 11.41 -3.41
N ALA A 54 -8.37 10.18 -2.93
CA ALA A 54 -7.22 9.30 -2.70
C ALA A 54 -6.61 8.80 -4.02
N VAL A 55 -7.45 8.44 -4.98
CA VAL A 55 -7.01 7.96 -6.29
C VAL A 55 -6.33 9.07 -7.09
N ASP A 56 -6.88 10.29 -7.08
CA ASP A 56 -6.28 11.43 -7.78
C ASP A 56 -4.92 11.82 -7.16
N ASP A 57 -4.83 11.87 -5.82
CA ASP A 57 -3.57 12.17 -5.12
C ASP A 57 -2.49 11.12 -5.37
N LEU A 58 -2.82 9.83 -5.19
CA LEU A 58 -1.86 8.76 -5.46
C LEU A 58 -1.55 8.59 -6.96
N GLY A 59 -2.50 8.93 -7.84
CA GLY A 59 -2.29 8.95 -9.29
C GLY A 59 -1.32 10.05 -9.68
N ALA A 60 -1.51 11.25 -9.15
CA ALA A 60 -0.62 12.38 -9.37
C ALA A 60 0.81 12.14 -8.85
N ARG A 61 0.93 11.29 -7.84
CA ARG A 61 2.21 10.84 -7.27
C ARG A 61 2.84 9.67 -8.02
N LEU A 62 2.22 9.13 -9.08
CA LEU A 62 2.67 7.94 -9.82
C LEU A 62 2.66 6.64 -8.98
N VAL A 63 1.88 6.60 -7.91
CA VAL A 63 1.75 5.45 -6.99
C VAL A 63 0.70 4.46 -7.49
N VAL A 64 -0.44 4.96 -7.98
CA VAL A 64 -1.48 4.15 -8.62
C VAL A 64 -1.62 4.51 -10.09
N ASN A 65 -1.91 3.50 -10.91
CA ASN A 65 -2.09 3.66 -12.35
C ASN A 65 -3.52 3.29 -12.74
N GLY A 66 -4.06 3.95 -13.76
CA GLY A 66 -5.30 3.52 -14.41
C GLY A 66 -5.15 2.19 -15.16
N SER A 67 -6.28 1.65 -15.58
CA SER A 67 -6.36 0.43 -16.40
C SER A 67 -6.35 0.71 -17.91
N GLY A 68 -6.08 1.96 -18.31
CA GLY A 68 -6.12 2.42 -19.70
C GLY A 68 -7.37 3.23 -20.04
N ASN A 69 -7.37 3.92 -21.18
CA ASN A 69 -8.51 4.69 -21.74
C ASN A 69 -9.16 5.74 -20.81
N GLY A 70 -8.44 6.14 -19.75
CA GLY A 70 -8.91 7.10 -18.74
C GLY A 70 -9.76 6.47 -17.62
N PHE A 71 -9.67 5.16 -17.39
CA PHE A 71 -10.40 4.45 -16.33
C PHE A 71 -9.48 3.95 -15.22
N PHE A 72 -10.00 3.92 -13.98
CA PHE A 72 -9.31 3.37 -12.80
C PHE A 72 -9.82 1.99 -12.37
N LEU A 73 -11.09 1.68 -12.65
CA LEU A 73 -11.84 0.51 -12.21
C LEU A 73 -11.90 0.38 -10.67
N PRO A 74 -12.48 1.37 -9.95
CA PRO A 74 -12.39 1.46 -8.50
C PRO A 74 -12.90 0.22 -7.75
N ASP A 75 -14.00 -0.37 -8.22
CA ASP A 75 -14.68 -1.49 -7.56
C ASP A 75 -14.12 -2.87 -7.95
N ARG A 76 -13.15 -2.92 -8.87
CA ARG A 76 -12.49 -4.17 -9.24
C ARG A 76 -11.65 -4.66 -8.06
N GLY A 77 -11.70 -5.97 -7.81
CA GLY A 77 -10.74 -6.64 -6.94
C GLY A 77 -9.31 -6.34 -7.39
N ILE A 78 -8.41 -6.24 -6.41
CA ILE A 78 -6.98 -6.07 -6.63
C ILE A 78 -6.25 -7.38 -6.35
N THR A 79 -5.27 -7.72 -7.18
CA THR A 79 -4.45 -8.92 -6.94
C THR A 79 -3.39 -8.67 -5.89
N ARG A 80 -2.83 -9.75 -5.34
CA ARG A 80 -1.70 -9.67 -4.38
C ARG A 80 -0.48 -8.97 -5.00
N ALA A 81 -0.17 -9.24 -6.27
CA ALA A 81 0.93 -8.59 -6.97
C ALA A 81 0.69 -7.08 -7.18
N GLU A 82 -0.53 -6.71 -7.57
CA GLU A 82 -0.90 -5.30 -7.71
C GLU A 82 -0.82 -4.54 -6.39
N PHE A 83 -1.28 -5.15 -5.30
CA PHE A 83 -1.17 -4.57 -3.96
C PHE A 83 0.30 -4.36 -3.59
N ALA A 84 1.16 -5.38 -3.76
CA ALA A 84 2.60 -5.27 -3.49
C ALA A 84 3.27 -4.16 -4.30
N ALA A 85 2.96 -4.07 -5.60
CA ALA A 85 3.50 -3.02 -6.48
C ALA A 85 3.06 -1.61 -6.07
N VAL A 86 1.80 -1.44 -5.66
CA VAL A 86 1.29 -0.15 -5.17
C VAL A 86 1.94 0.22 -3.85
N LEU A 87 2.14 -0.74 -2.93
CA LEU A 87 2.81 -0.51 -1.64
C LEU A 87 4.29 -0.11 -1.82
N VAL A 88 5.04 -0.84 -2.65
CA VAL A 88 6.45 -0.56 -2.98
C VAL A 88 6.62 0.85 -3.57
N ARG A 89 5.76 1.22 -4.55
CA ARG A 89 5.79 2.56 -5.14
C ARG A 89 5.40 3.65 -4.15
N GLY A 90 4.36 3.41 -3.34
CA GLY A 90 3.93 4.36 -2.31
C GLY A 90 5.04 4.69 -1.33
N LEU A 91 5.79 3.67 -0.90
CA LEU A 91 6.92 3.81 0.02
C LEU A 91 8.20 4.30 -0.66
N GLY A 92 8.20 4.48 -2.00
CA GLY A 92 9.37 4.94 -2.77
C GLY A 92 10.58 4.01 -2.67
N LEU A 93 10.34 2.71 -2.52
CA LEU A 93 11.42 1.74 -2.37
C LEU A 93 12.05 1.46 -3.73
N GLN A 94 13.38 1.47 -3.77
CA GLN A 94 14.11 1.18 -4.99
C GLN A 94 13.85 -0.27 -5.43
N ALA A 95 13.65 -0.44 -6.74
CA ALA A 95 13.53 -1.75 -7.36
C ALA A 95 14.74 -2.62 -6.99
N ALA A 96 14.48 -3.78 -6.40
CA ALA A 96 15.48 -4.79 -6.18
C ALA A 96 15.76 -5.51 -7.51
N SER A 97 16.98 -6.01 -7.63
CA SER A 97 17.44 -6.83 -8.75
C SER A 97 17.76 -8.24 -8.26
N GLY A 98 17.53 -9.24 -9.12
CA GLY A 98 17.88 -10.64 -8.90
C GLY A 98 16.67 -11.56 -9.05
N THR A 99 16.75 -12.77 -8.50
CA THR A 99 15.66 -13.74 -8.54
C THR A 99 14.64 -13.49 -7.42
N SER A 100 13.35 -13.61 -7.75
CA SER A 100 12.28 -13.63 -6.73
C SER A 100 12.47 -14.84 -5.80
N PRO A 101 12.21 -14.71 -4.49
CA PRO A 101 12.21 -15.86 -3.59
C PRO A 101 11.00 -16.78 -3.78
N SER A 102 9.97 -16.35 -4.53
CA SER A 102 8.74 -17.10 -4.75
C SER A 102 8.81 -17.95 -6.01
N THR A 103 8.33 -19.19 -5.92
CA THR A 103 8.45 -20.22 -6.98
C THR A 103 7.57 -19.96 -8.20
N ASP A 104 6.54 -19.13 -8.06
CA ASP A 104 5.53 -18.79 -9.05
C ASP A 104 5.67 -17.36 -9.60
N VAL A 105 6.85 -16.76 -9.46
CA VAL A 105 7.17 -15.41 -9.97
C VAL A 105 8.39 -15.49 -10.87
N SER A 106 8.17 -15.32 -12.17
CA SER A 106 9.24 -15.26 -13.17
C SER A 106 9.95 -13.90 -13.14
N SER A 107 11.22 -13.85 -13.55
CA SER A 107 11.95 -12.58 -13.72
C SER A 107 11.37 -11.70 -14.84
N SER A 108 10.64 -12.29 -15.79
CA SER A 108 9.96 -11.57 -16.87
C SER A 108 8.62 -10.96 -16.47
N ASP A 109 8.08 -11.31 -15.31
CA ASP A 109 6.77 -10.82 -14.90
C ASP A 109 6.85 -9.34 -14.51
N TRP A 110 5.84 -8.56 -14.91
CA TRP A 110 5.82 -7.11 -14.64
C TRP A 110 5.88 -6.77 -13.15
N TYR A 111 5.40 -7.67 -12.29
CA TYR A 111 5.40 -7.53 -10.84
C TYR A 111 6.65 -8.11 -10.16
N SER A 112 7.56 -8.74 -10.91
CA SER A 112 8.68 -9.50 -10.36
C SER A 112 9.56 -8.65 -9.43
N SER A 113 9.98 -7.49 -9.92
CA SER A 113 10.79 -6.55 -9.13
C SER A 113 10.02 -6.00 -7.92
N ALA A 114 8.71 -5.73 -8.06
CA ALA A 114 7.90 -5.27 -6.93
C ALA A 114 7.79 -6.32 -5.82
N ILE A 115 7.53 -7.58 -6.17
CA ILE A 115 7.46 -8.68 -5.20
C ILE A 115 8.83 -8.87 -4.54
N GLN A 116 9.91 -8.83 -5.31
CA GLN A 116 11.25 -8.96 -4.76
C GLN A 116 11.59 -7.82 -3.79
N THR A 117 11.32 -6.57 -4.15
CA THR A 117 11.50 -5.40 -3.27
C THR A 117 10.66 -5.55 -2.01
N ALA A 118 9.38 -5.89 -2.15
CA ALA A 118 8.50 -6.09 -1.01
C ALA A 118 9.02 -7.18 -0.06
N SER A 119 9.50 -8.31 -0.59
CA SER A 119 10.06 -9.39 0.21
C SER A 119 11.36 -8.98 0.91
N ARG A 120 12.27 -8.28 0.21
CA ARG A 120 13.52 -7.75 0.79
C ARG A 120 13.29 -6.81 1.96
N HIS A 121 12.23 -6.00 1.88
CA HIS A 121 11.80 -5.10 2.95
C HIS A 121 10.80 -5.72 3.93
N GLN A 122 10.59 -7.04 3.86
CA GLN A 122 9.71 -7.80 4.77
C GLN A 122 8.25 -7.31 4.76
N LEU A 123 7.81 -6.69 3.66
CA LEU A 123 6.44 -6.20 3.48
C LEU A 123 5.45 -7.29 3.08
N ILE A 124 5.95 -8.40 2.55
CA ILE A 124 5.18 -9.57 2.15
C ILE A 124 5.80 -10.84 2.67
N THR A 125 4.95 -11.86 2.80
CA THR A 125 5.35 -13.24 2.98
C THR A 125 4.60 -14.10 1.97
N GLY A 126 5.28 -15.11 1.43
CA GLY A 126 4.65 -16.14 0.61
C GLY A 126 3.85 -17.13 1.45
N PHE A 127 3.34 -18.15 0.81
CA PHE A 127 2.69 -19.30 1.45
C PHE A 127 3.74 -20.37 1.80
N GLU A 128 3.34 -21.32 2.63
CA GLU A 128 4.21 -22.42 3.09
C GLU A 128 4.73 -23.31 1.95
N ASP A 129 4.01 -23.35 0.83
CA ASP A 129 4.39 -24.06 -0.40
C ASP A 129 5.46 -23.33 -1.24
N GLY A 130 5.93 -22.15 -0.78
CA GLY A 130 6.90 -21.31 -1.47
C GLY A 130 6.32 -20.40 -2.56
N SER A 131 5.00 -20.44 -2.79
CA SER A 131 4.30 -19.56 -3.74
C SER A 131 4.02 -18.19 -3.13
N PHE A 132 3.85 -17.17 -3.98
CA PHE A 132 3.28 -15.88 -3.58
C PHE A 132 1.82 -15.73 -4.01
N ARG A 133 1.39 -16.45 -5.05
CA ARG A 133 0.08 -16.38 -5.71
C ARG A 133 -0.23 -14.96 -6.19
N PRO A 134 0.55 -14.44 -7.17
CA PRO A 134 0.50 -13.04 -7.58
C PRO A 134 -0.87 -12.61 -8.13
N ASP A 135 -1.58 -13.50 -8.80
CA ASP A 135 -2.85 -13.22 -9.47
C ASP A 135 -4.09 -13.43 -8.58
N ASP A 136 -3.92 -14.02 -7.40
CA ASP A 136 -5.03 -14.19 -6.45
C ASP A 136 -5.52 -12.82 -5.96
N SER A 137 -6.84 -12.68 -5.82
CA SER A 137 -7.44 -11.50 -5.21
C SER A 137 -7.08 -11.45 -3.73
N ILE A 138 -6.49 -10.33 -3.29
CA ILE A 138 -6.03 -10.20 -1.91
C ILE A 138 -7.21 -10.14 -0.94
N THR A 139 -7.14 -10.90 0.15
CA THR A 139 -8.13 -10.78 1.23
C THR A 139 -7.83 -9.57 2.09
N ARG A 140 -8.84 -9.11 2.85
CA ARG A 140 -8.72 -7.94 3.69
C ARG A 140 -7.69 -8.15 4.80
N GLU A 141 -7.64 -9.33 5.42
CA GLU A 141 -6.64 -9.66 6.44
C GLU A 141 -5.21 -9.68 5.87
N GLN A 142 -5.01 -10.19 4.64
CA GLN A 142 -3.72 -10.14 3.97
C GLN A 142 -3.28 -8.70 3.70
N ALA A 143 -4.20 -7.84 3.24
CA ALA A 143 -3.93 -6.42 3.07
C ALA A 143 -3.55 -5.73 4.40
N MET A 144 -4.24 -6.07 5.51
CA MET A 144 -3.89 -5.53 6.84
C MET A 144 -2.49 -5.96 7.27
N THR A 145 -2.11 -7.21 7.01
CA THR A 145 -0.77 -7.72 7.31
C THR A 145 0.31 -6.98 6.55
N MET A 146 0.12 -6.77 5.24
CA MET A 146 1.08 -6.01 4.45
C MET A 146 1.20 -4.54 4.90
N LEU A 147 0.07 -3.91 5.26
CA LEU A 147 0.07 -2.55 5.81
C LEU A 147 0.76 -2.49 7.18
N ALA A 148 0.54 -3.47 8.05
CA ALA A 148 1.20 -3.56 9.35
C ALA A 148 2.71 -3.70 9.20
N GLN A 149 3.20 -4.48 8.24
CA GLN A 149 4.65 -4.55 7.95
C GLN A 149 5.18 -3.21 7.41
N ALA A 150 4.44 -2.51 6.56
CA ALA A 150 4.80 -1.17 6.12
C ALA A 150 4.82 -0.14 7.27
N MET A 151 3.94 -0.30 8.27
CA MET A 151 3.98 0.52 9.49
C MET A 151 5.27 0.32 10.28
N GLN A 152 5.78 -0.91 10.36
CA GLN A 152 7.08 -1.19 10.99
C GLN A 152 8.21 -0.47 10.25
N LEU A 153 8.24 -0.59 8.92
CA LEU A 153 9.26 0.06 8.09
C LEU A 153 9.25 1.59 8.20
N THR A 154 8.07 2.19 8.32
CA THR A 154 7.91 3.66 8.39
C THR A 154 7.99 4.22 9.81
N GLY A 155 8.12 3.38 10.83
CA GLY A 155 8.06 3.80 12.23
C GLY A 155 6.67 4.26 12.70
N LEU A 156 5.62 4.03 11.90
CA LEU A 156 4.23 4.31 12.30
C LEU A 156 3.70 3.28 13.30
N ALA A 157 4.34 2.11 13.42
CA ALA A 157 4.01 1.11 14.42
C ALA A 157 3.96 1.75 15.81
N SER A 158 2.74 1.98 16.30
CA SER A 158 2.52 2.52 17.64
C SER A 158 2.83 1.45 18.67
N GLU A 159 3.26 1.85 19.86
CA GLU A 159 3.19 0.94 21.00
C GLU A 159 1.74 0.49 21.16
N VAL A 160 1.51 -0.82 20.99
CA VAL A 160 0.19 -1.45 21.10
C VAL A 160 -0.33 -1.15 22.50
N SER A 161 -1.28 -0.23 22.59
CA SER A 161 -1.85 0.24 23.86
C SER A 161 -3.09 -0.56 24.26
N ILE A 162 -3.69 -1.27 23.30
CA ILE A 162 -4.84 -2.16 23.51
C ILE A 162 -4.46 -3.55 23.04
N SER A 163 -4.71 -4.58 23.86
CA SER A 163 -4.43 -5.96 23.47
C SER A 163 -5.21 -6.32 22.19
N PRO A 164 -4.62 -7.09 21.25
CA PRO A 164 -5.34 -7.56 20.07
C PRO A 164 -6.67 -8.23 20.42
N ALA A 165 -6.67 -9.07 21.46
CA ALA A 165 -7.87 -9.75 21.95
C ALA A 165 -9.00 -8.79 22.36
N ASP A 166 -8.70 -7.71 23.07
CA ASP A 166 -9.73 -6.74 23.49
C ASP A 166 -10.25 -5.89 22.32
N LEU A 167 -9.38 -5.59 21.36
CA LEU A 167 -9.80 -4.88 20.17
C LEU A 167 -10.71 -5.74 19.28
N MET A 168 -10.39 -7.04 19.16
CA MET A 168 -11.15 -7.99 18.35
C MET A 168 -12.57 -8.22 18.87
N LYS A 169 -12.79 -8.14 20.19
CA LYS A 169 -14.14 -8.25 20.80
C LYS A 169 -15.15 -7.23 20.29
N LYS A 170 -14.69 -6.12 19.67
CA LYS A 170 -15.57 -5.10 19.08
C LYS A 170 -16.23 -5.56 17.79
N PHE A 171 -15.74 -6.65 17.20
CA PHE A 171 -16.17 -7.11 15.89
C PHE A 171 -16.81 -8.49 15.97
N THR A 172 -17.98 -8.61 15.33
CA THR A 172 -18.83 -9.81 15.40
C THR A 172 -18.29 -10.98 14.57
N ASP A 173 -17.36 -10.71 13.66
CA ASP A 173 -16.76 -11.64 12.70
C ASP A 173 -15.24 -11.77 12.89
N ALA A 174 -14.71 -11.37 14.06
CA ALA A 174 -13.28 -11.46 14.35
C ALA A 174 -12.77 -12.92 14.42
N ASP A 175 -13.65 -13.88 14.68
CA ASP A 175 -13.36 -15.32 14.68
C ASP A 175 -13.06 -15.87 13.28
N GLN A 176 -13.44 -15.16 12.22
CA GLN A 176 -13.07 -15.50 10.83
C GLN A 176 -11.66 -15.05 10.46
N ALA A 177 -11.01 -14.25 11.31
CA ALA A 177 -9.63 -13.84 11.08
C ALA A 177 -8.68 -15.00 11.35
N SER A 178 -7.72 -15.19 10.47
CA SER A 178 -6.66 -16.16 10.69
C SER A 178 -5.80 -15.77 11.89
N ALA A 179 -5.35 -16.75 12.68
CA ALA A 179 -4.54 -16.49 13.87
C ALA A 179 -3.28 -15.66 13.59
N TRP A 180 -2.63 -15.91 12.44
CA TRP A 180 -1.44 -15.16 12.00
C TRP A 180 -1.72 -13.69 11.65
N ALA A 181 -2.98 -13.32 11.39
CA ALA A 181 -3.36 -11.96 11.00
C ALA A 181 -3.76 -11.10 12.20
N LEU A 182 -4.06 -11.68 13.37
CA LEU A 182 -4.68 -10.97 14.51
C LEU A 182 -3.88 -9.74 14.96
N ASP A 183 -2.56 -9.87 15.11
CA ASP A 183 -1.71 -8.75 15.53
C ASP A 183 -1.66 -7.65 14.47
N SER A 184 -1.63 -8.03 13.20
CA SER A 184 -1.60 -7.09 12.08
C SER A 184 -2.92 -6.34 11.90
N ILE A 185 -4.04 -7.05 12.07
CA ILE A 185 -5.38 -6.45 12.09
C ILE A 185 -5.46 -5.45 13.25
N ALA A 186 -5.01 -5.86 14.44
CA ALA A 186 -5.05 -5.00 15.62
C ALA A 186 -4.18 -3.74 15.47
N ALA A 187 -2.98 -3.87 14.89
CA ALA A 187 -2.09 -2.74 14.60
C ALA A 187 -2.72 -1.78 13.58
N SER A 188 -3.29 -2.32 12.49
CA SER A 188 -3.92 -1.53 11.44
C SER A 188 -5.14 -0.74 11.91
N LEU A 189 -5.94 -1.33 12.82
CA LEU A 189 -7.08 -0.68 13.47
C LEU A 189 -6.63 0.41 14.45
N GLN A 190 -5.63 0.13 15.29
CA GLN A 190 -5.10 1.11 16.26
C GLN A 190 -4.47 2.31 15.57
N ALA A 191 -3.74 2.10 14.48
CA ALA A 191 -3.21 3.19 13.68
C ALA A 191 -4.31 3.97 12.94
N GLY A 192 -5.53 3.45 12.88
CA GLY A 192 -6.65 4.06 12.16
C GLY A 192 -6.45 4.04 10.64
N LEU A 193 -5.68 3.08 10.12
CA LEU A 193 -5.59 2.84 8.67
C LEU A 193 -6.90 2.23 8.17
N ILE A 194 -7.38 1.25 8.94
CA ILE A 194 -8.56 0.48 8.64
C ILE A 194 -9.65 0.78 9.67
N THR A 195 -10.88 0.83 9.19
CA THR A 195 -12.10 0.80 10.00
C THR A 195 -12.88 -0.48 9.66
N GLY A 196 -13.80 -0.90 10.52
CA GLY A 196 -14.77 -1.94 10.15
C GLY A 196 -15.57 -1.54 8.91
N ARG A 197 -16.01 -2.52 8.10
CA ARG A 197 -16.86 -2.29 6.92
C ARG A 197 -18.30 -1.94 7.30
N SER A 198 -18.80 -2.44 8.43
CA SER A 198 -20.21 -2.30 8.82
C SER A 198 -20.38 -2.07 10.33
N GLY A 199 -19.72 -1.05 10.90
CA GLY A 199 -19.80 -0.72 12.33
C GLY A 199 -19.14 -1.77 13.25
N THR A 200 -19.60 -3.01 13.20
CA THR A 200 -19.11 -4.19 13.93
C THR A 200 -18.53 -5.28 13.03
N GLY A 201 -18.53 -5.15 11.70
CA GLY A 201 -17.92 -6.15 10.80
C GLY A 201 -16.50 -5.76 10.34
N LEU A 202 -15.53 -6.66 10.49
CA LEU A 202 -14.18 -6.56 9.92
C LEU A 202 -14.12 -7.07 8.49
N ALA A 203 -14.82 -8.15 8.19
CA ALA A 203 -14.79 -8.93 6.96
C ALA A 203 -13.37 -9.39 6.56
N PRO A 204 -12.63 -10.12 7.44
CA PRO A 204 -11.21 -10.43 7.22
C PRO A 204 -10.97 -11.26 5.94
N GLN A 205 -11.88 -12.18 5.62
CA GLN A 205 -11.79 -13.06 4.45
C GLN A 205 -12.32 -12.42 3.15
N SER A 206 -12.95 -11.25 3.21
CA SER A 206 -13.46 -10.58 2.00
C SER A 206 -12.33 -10.00 1.16
N HIS A 207 -12.51 -9.96 -0.16
CA HIS A 207 -11.55 -9.31 -1.06
C HIS A 207 -11.59 -7.78 -0.96
N VAL A 208 -10.47 -7.16 -1.31
CA VAL A 208 -10.28 -5.70 -1.29
C VAL A 208 -10.33 -5.15 -2.72
N THR A 209 -10.99 -4.00 -2.87
CA THR A 209 -11.08 -3.28 -4.15
C THR A 209 -9.90 -2.35 -4.37
N ARG A 210 -9.65 -1.96 -5.62
CA ARG A 210 -8.61 -0.96 -5.96
C ARG A 210 -8.84 0.39 -5.26
N ALA A 211 -10.09 0.82 -5.13
CA ALA A 211 -10.47 2.03 -4.41
C ALA A 211 -10.11 1.95 -2.92
N GLU A 212 -10.41 0.83 -2.27
CA GLU A 212 -10.03 0.62 -0.87
C GLU A 212 -8.51 0.67 -0.70
N VAL A 213 -7.73 0.02 -1.58
CA VAL A 213 -6.27 0.07 -1.50
C VAL A 213 -5.73 1.48 -1.63
N ALA A 214 -6.24 2.29 -2.57
CA ALA A 214 -5.82 3.67 -2.72
C ALA A 214 -6.04 4.47 -1.42
N VAL A 215 -7.20 4.31 -0.80
CA VAL A 215 -7.53 5.00 0.46
C VAL A 215 -6.66 4.53 1.62
N LEU A 216 -6.45 3.21 1.75
CA LEU A 216 -5.62 2.64 2.82
C LEU A 216 -4.15 3.05 2.67
N LEU A 217 -3.61 3.03 1.46
CA LEU A 217 -2.24 3.46 1.20
C LEU A 217 -2.07 4.97 1.43
N GLN A 218 -3.02 5.80 0.97
CA GLN A 218 -2.95 7.24 1.22
C GLN A 218 -2.92 7.53 2.73
N ARG A 219 -3.78 6.88 3.51
CA ARG A 219 -3.79 7.02 4.98
C ARG A 219 -2.48 6.57 5.61
N LEU A 220 -1.90 5.46 5.15
CA LEU A 220 -0.60 4.99 5.61
C LEU A 220 0.45 6.06 5.38
N LEU A 221 0.57 6.55 4.15
CA LEU A 221 1.58 7.55 3.79
C LEU A 221 1.38 8.85 4.58
N GLN A 222 0.16 9.34 4.74
CA GLN A 222 -0.15 10.54 5.54
C GLN A 222 0.23 10.36 7.01
N LYS A 223 -0.16 9.23 7.63
CA LYS A 223 0.11 8.97 9.05
C LYS A 223 1.59 8.71 9.32
N SER A 224 2.31 8.16 8.36
CA SER A 224 3.77 8.03 8.40
C SER A 224 4.50 9.34 8.06
N GLY A 225 3.78 10.43 7.76
CA GLY A 225 4.36 11.73 7.39
C GLY A 225 5.12 11.70 6.05
N LEU A 226 4.79 10.76 5.18
CA LEU A 226 5.47 10.55 3.89
C LEU A 226 4.87 11.39 2.76
N ILE A 227 3.65 11.91 2.93
CA ILE A 227 2.96 12.77 1.96
C ILE A 227 2.19 13.91 2.61
#